data_AF-A0A0F6TDZ6-F1
#
_entry.id   AF-A0A0F6TDZ6-F1
#
_cell.length_a   1.000
_cell.length_b   1.000
_cell.length_c   1.000
_cell.angle_alpha   90.00
_cell.angle_beta   90.00
_cell.angle_gamma   90.00
#
_symmetry.space_group_name_H-M   'P 1'
#
loop_
_entity.id
_entity.type
_entity.pdbx_description
1 polymer ?
#
loop_
_entity_poly.entity_id
_entity_poly.type
_entity_poly.pdbx_seq_one_letter_code
_entity_poly.pdbx_strand_id
1 'polypeptide(L)'
;MRSLSDQLAALQTDTTDKEESTAQRVIRLLAEITHTDAEKIIPEMSLSDAGIESLEKIELAIRIEQIFQVPAEPENYLNIDTIEQLIQLIDAG
;
A
#
# COMPACT_ATOMS: atom_id res chain seq x y z
N MET A 1 -3.09 23.54 36.77
CA MET A 1 -4.29 22.82 36.32
C MET A 1 -4.18 22.68 34.82
N ARG A 2 -4.04 21.46 34.28
CA ARG A 2 -4.02 21.22 32.83
C ARG A 2 -5.43 21.52 32.29
N SER A 3 -5.52 22.39 31.29
CA SER A 3 -6.80 22.79 30.70
C SER A 3 -7.40 21.60 29.95
N LEU A 4 -8.73 21.51 29.87
CA LEU A 4 -9.41 20.60 28.93
C LEU A 4 -8.92 20.83 27.48
N SER A 5 -8.43 22.04 27.17
CA SER A 5 -7.77 22.38 25.91
C SER A 5 -6.46 21.60 25.67
N ASP A 6 -5.68 21.29 26.72
CA ASP A 6 -4.43 20.51 26.59
C ASP A 6 -4.71 19.01 26.31
N GLN A 7 -5.84 18.50 26.79
CA GLN A 7 -6.22 17.09 26.56
C GLN A 7 -6.81 16.87 25.16
N LEU A 8 -7.37 17.91 24.53
CA LEU A 8 -7.84 17.85 23.15
C LEU A 8 -6.67 17.79 22.15
N ALA A 9 -5.53 18.42 22.47
CA ALA A 9 -4.34 18.39 21.62
C ALA A 9 -3.67 17.00 21.55
N ALA A 10 -3.81 16.17 22.58
CA ALA A 10 -3.23 14.82 22.61
C ALA A 10 -4.05 13.75 21.86
N LEU A 11 -5.25 14.09 21.37
CA LEU A 11 -6.09 13.22 20.54
C LEU A 11 -6.10 13.64 19.06
N GLN A 12 -5.39 14.72 18.70
CA GLN A 12 -5.35 15.24 17.34
C GLN A 12 -4.07 14.91 16.57
N THR A 13 -3.19 14.06 17.10
CA THR A 13 -1.97 13.63 16.40
C THR A 13 -2.15 12.44 15.44
N ASP A 14 -3.37 11.95 15.23
CA ASP A 14 -3.68 11.02 14.15
C ASP A 14 -4.48 11.68 13.02
N THR A 15 -4.36 13.00 12.88
CA THR A 15 -4.72 13.68 11.63
C THR A 15 -3.55 13.60 10.66
N THR A 16 -3.55 12.54 9.84
CA THR A 16 -2.88 12.59 8.54
C THR A 16 -3.88 12.28 7.44
N ASP A 17 -4.94 13.09 7.34
CA ASP A 17 -5.62 13.41 6.07
C ASP A 17 -4.66 14.22 5.19
N LYS A 18 -3.55 13.60 4.80
CA LYS A 18 -2.57 14.10 3.83
C LYS A 18 -2.63 13.09 2.71
N GLU A 19 -2.99 13.53 1.50
CA GLU A 19 -3.09 12.72 0.27
C GLU A 19 -2.36 11.38 0.42
N GLU A 20 -3.12 10.31 0.63
CA GLU A 20 -2.55 9.02 0.95
C GLU A 20 -1.60 8.63 -0.17
N SER A 21 -0.30 8.57 0.13
CA SER A 21 0.74 8.34 -0.88
C SER A 21 0.48 7.01 -1.58
N THR A 22 0.86 6.90 -2.87
CA THR A 22 0.78 5.63 -3.61
C THR A 22 1.38 4.48 -2.81
N ALA A 23 2.51 4.72 -2.14
CA ALA A 23 3.14 3.76 -1.25
C ALA A 23 2.22 3.27 -0.11
N GLN A 24 1.56 4.18 0.61
CA GLN A 24 0.65 3.81 1.69
C GLN A 24 -0.57 3.03 1.18
N ARG A 25 -1.13 3.44 0.03
CA ARG A 25 -2.27 2.76 -0.60
C ARG A 25 -1.90 1.35 -1.05
N VAL A 26 -0.72 1.19 -1.65
CA VAL A 26 -0.19 -0.11 -2.06
C VAL A 26 0.06 -1.00 -0.85
N ILE A 27 0.70 -0.48 0.20
CA ILE A 27 0.95 -1.25 1.43
C ILE A 27 -0.36 -1.74 2.06
N ARG A 28 -1.40 -0.90 2.13
CA ARG A 28 -2.72 -1.31 2.61
C ARG A 28 -3.35 -2.37 1.74
N LEU A 29 -3.28 -2.21 0.42
CA LEU A 29 -3.80 -3.19 -0.53
C LEU A 29 -3.12 -4.56 -0.35
N LEU A 30 -1.80 -4.56 -0.20
CA LEU A 30 -1.03 -5.78 0.03
C LEU A 30 -1.41 -6.43 1.37
N ALA A 31 -1.54 -5.63 2.43
CA ALA A 31 -2.02 -6.10 3.74
C ALA A 31 -3.40 -6.75 3.68
N GLU A 32 -4.33 -6.20 2.89
CA GLU A 32 -5.66 -6.78 2.67
C GLU A 32 -5.60 -8.12 1.93
N ILE A 33 -4.80 -8.21 0.86
CA ILE A 33 -4.68 -9.43 0.06
C ILE A 33 -4.02 -10.54 0.90
N THR A 34 -2.90 -10.24 1.56
CA THR A 34 -2.08 -11.23 2.27
C THR A 34 -2.51 -11.43 3.72
N HIS A 35 -3.55 -10.72 4.17
CA HIS A 35 -4.05 -10.76 5.55
C HIS A 35 -2.94 -10.53 6.59
N THR A 36 -1.98 -9.67 6.26
CA THR A 36 -0.81 -9.34 7.09
C THR A 36 -0.89 -7.89 7.58
N ASP A 37 -0.29 -7.58 8.72
CA ASP A 37 -0.23 -6.20 9.22
C ASP A 37 0.54 -5.29 8.25
N ALA A 38 -0.07 -4.17 7.86
CA ALA A 38 0.56 -3.15 7.02
C ALA A 38 1.90 -2.64 7.59
N GLU A 39 2.07 -2.64 8.92
CA GLU A 39 3.31 -2.24 9.59
C GLU A 39 4.49 -3.21 9.35
N LYS A 40 4.20 -4.46 8.95
CA LYS A 40 5.22 -5.47 8.63
C LYS A 40 5.67 -5.40 7.17
N ILE A 41 4.95 -4.65 6.35
CA ILE A 41 5.18 -4.54 4.92
C ILE A 41 6.08 -3.33 4.66
N ILE A 42 7.27 -3.58 4.10
CA ILE A 42 8.26 -2.55 3.77
C ILE A 42 8.48 -2.48 2.25
N PRO A 43 8.71 -1.29 1.66
CA PRO A 43 8.88 -1.16 0.21
C PRO A 43 10.00 -2.02 -0.39
N GLU A 44 11.07 -2.25 0.38
CA GLU A 44 12.25 -3.00 -0.06
C GLU A 44 12.05 -4.52 -0.08
N MET A 45 10.97 -5.05 0.53
CA MET A 45 10.73 -6.49 0.54
C MET A 45 10.21 -7.00 -0.81
N SER A 46 10.45 -8.29 -1.07
CA SER A 46 9.87 -8.92 -2.25
C SER A 46 8.36 -9.13 -2.10
N LEU A 47 7.63 -9.16 -3.22
CA LEU A 47 6.21 -9.49 -3.23
C LEU A 47 5.94 -10.87 -2.60
N SER A 48 6.81 -11.85 -2.87
CA SER A 48 6.72 -13.18 -2.26
C SER A 48 6.92 -13.14 -0.75
N ASP A 49 7.88 -12.35 -0.24
CA ASP A 49 8.06 -12.17 1.22
C ASP A 49 6.85 -11.51 1.88
N ALA A 50 6.11 -10.68 1.14
CA ALA A 50 4.88 -10.07 1.61
C ALA A 50 3.69 -11.04 1.62
N GLY A 51 3.84 -12.22 1.02
CA GLY A 51 2.79 -13.24 0.87
C GLY A 51 2.03 -13.17 -0.45
N ILE A 52 2.54 -12.43 -1.44
CA ILE A 52 1.94 -12.36 -2.79
C ILE A 52 2.56 -13.44 -3.67
N GLU A 53 1.82 -14.53 -3.86
CA GLU A 53 2.17 -15.60 -4.78
C GLU A 53 1.47 -15.43 -6.14
N SER A 54 1.66 -16.39 -7.05
CA SER A 54 1.15 -16.31 -8.42
C SER A 54 -0.38 -16.11 -8.52
N LEU A 55 -1.15 -16.59 -7.54
CA LEU A 55 -2.60 -16.43 -7.52
C LEU A 55 -3.00 -15.04 -7.02
N GLU A 56 -2.33 -14.55 -5.98
CA GLU A 56 -2.53 -13.24 -5.39
C GLU A 56 -2.11 -12.12 -6.36
N LYS A 57 -1.12 -12.37 -7.23
CA LYS A 57 -0.74 -11.45 -8.32
C LYS A 57 -1.91 -11.12 -9.26
N ILE A 58 -2.82 -12.07 -9.50
CA ILE A 58 -4.01 -11.83 -10.34
C ILE A 58 -4.98 -10.87 -9.62
N GLU A 59 -5.25 -11.10 -8.33
CA GLU A 59 -6.10 -10.19 -7.55
C GLU A 59 -5.44 -8.81 -7.39
N LEU A 60 -4.13 -8.76 -7.15
CA LEU A 60 -3.36 -7.53 -7.05
C LEU A 60 -3.50 -6.68 -8.32
N ALA A 61 -3.34 -7.28 -9.50
CA ALA A 61 -3.47 -6.59 -10.77
C ALA A 61 -4.88 -5.97 -10.96
N ILE A 62 -5.93 -6.76 -10.67
CA ILE A 62 -7.33 -6.30 -10.74
C ILE A 62 -7.58 -5.13 -9.78
N ARG A 63 -7.12 -5.27 -8.52
CA ARG A 63 -7.30 -4.23 -7.50
C ARG A 63 -6.53 -2.95 -7.85
N ILE A 64 -5.33 -3.07 -8.42
CA ILE A 64 -4.56 -1.90 -8.83
C ILE A 64 -5.26 -1.14 -9.95
N GLU A 65 -5.78 -1.83 -10.96
CA GLU A 65 -6.56 -1.21 -12.02
C GLU A 65 -7.79 -0.47 -11.46
N GLN A 66 -8.50 -1.09 -10.52
CA GLN A 66 -9.69 -0.50 -9.89
C GLN A 66 -9.37 0.73 -9.01
N ILE A 67 -8.26 0.68 -8.26
CA ILE A 67 -7.91 1.68 -7.23
C ILE A 67 -7.12 2.85 -7.84
N PHE A 68 -6.22 2.56 -8.76
CA PHE A 68 -5.26 3.52 -9.30
C PHE A 68 -5.52 3.87 -10.78
N GLN A 69 -6.45 3.16 -11.46
CA GLN A 69 -6.79 3.39 -12.87
C GLN A 69 -5.59 3.24 -13.83
N VAL A 70 -4.57 2.48 -13.40
CA VAL A 70 -3.40 2.14 -14.23
C VAL A 70 -3.68 0.86 -14.99
N PRO A 71 -3.34 0.76 -16.29
CA PRO A 71 -3.57 -0.46 -17.06
C PRO A 71 -2.86 -1.66 -16.43
N ALA A 72 -3.65 -2.69 -16.08
CA ALA A 72 -3.17 -3.95 -15.54
C ALA A 72 -2.65 -4.88 -16.65
N GLU A 73 -1.70 -4.42 -17.47
CA GLU A 73 -1.05 -5.30 -18.45
C GLU A 73 -0.22 -6.35 -17.71
N PRO A 74 -0.54 -7.66 -17.81
CA PRO A 74 0.11 -8.70 -17.01
C PRO A 74 1.64 -8.70 -17.13
N GLU A 75 2.14 -8.32 -18.30
CA GLU A 75 3.58 -8.20 -18.60
C GLU A 75 4.29 -7.21 -17.67
N ASN A 76 3.60 -6.14 -17.25
CA ASN A 76 4.14 -5.14 -16.33
C ASN A 76 4.27 -5.68 -14.89
N TYR A 77 3.42 -6.64 -14.50
CA TYR A 77 3.41 -7.23 -13.15
C TYR A 77 4.24 -8.51 -13.04
N LEU A 78 4.53 -9.17 -14.17
CA LEU A 78 5.37 -10.36 -14.21
C LEU A 78 6.84 -10.08 -13.86
N ASN A 79 7.32 -8.87 -14.17
CA ASN A 79 8.71 -8.44 -13.92
C ASN A 79 8.88 -7.70 -12.59
N ILE A 80 7.85 -7.64 -11.75
CA ILE A 80 7.92 -6.99 -10.44
C ILE A 80 8.36 -8.02 -9.41
N ASP A 81 9.49 -7.73 -8.78
CA ASP A 81 10.03 -8.49 -7.67
C ASP A 81 9.73 -7.82 -6.32
N THR A 82 9.82 -6.49 -6.22
CA THR A 82 9.66 -5.75 -4.96
C THR A 82 8.44 -4.84 -4.90
N ILE A 83 8.02 -4.50 -3.69
CA ILE A 83 6.92 -3.56 -3.46
C ILE A 83 7.28 -2.15 -3.97
N GLU A 84 8.53 -1.73 -3.83
CA GLU A 84 9.01 -0.45 -4.36
C GLU A 84 8.82 -0.38 -5.88
N GLN A 85 9.18 -1.44 -6.61
CA GLN A 85 8.97 -1.51 -8.06
C GLN A 85 7.48 -1.40 -8.43
N LEU A 86 6.60 -2.02 -7.64
CA LEU A 86 5.16 -1.90 -7.82
C LEU A 86 4.66 -0.47 -7.65
N ILE A 87 5.13 0.22 -6.61
CA ILE A 87 4.79 1.63 -6.34
C ILE A 87 5.29 2.50 -7.50
N GLN A 88 6.52 2.31 -7.94
CA GLN A 88 7.11 3.06 -9.06
C GLN A 88 6.33 2.83 -10.36
N LEU A 89 5.87 1.61 -10.64
CA LEU A 89 5.05 1.33 -11.81
C LEU A 89 3.74 2.13 -11.77
N ILE A 90 3.09 2.19 -10.61
CA ILE A 90 1.84 2.93 -10.43
C ILE A 90 2.07 4.45 -10.54
N ASP A 91 3.13 4.98 -9.95
CA ASP A 91 3.48 6.40 -10.02
C ASP A 91 3.94 6.84 -11.43
N ALA A 92 4.42 5.92 -12.26
CA ALA A 92 4.84 6.18 -13.63
C ALA A 92 3.68 6.20 -14.64
N GLY A 93 2.50 5.69 -14.24
CA GLY A 93 1.32 5.52 -15.09
C GLY A 93 0.38 6.72 -15.17
#